data_AF-A0A6P0XYE6-F1
#
_entry.id   AF-A0A6P0XYE6-F1
#
_cell.length_a   1.000
_cell.length_b   1.000
_cell.length_c   1.000
_cell.angle_alpha   90.00
_cell.angle_beta   90.00
_cell.angle_gamma   90.00
#
_symmetry.space_group_name_H-M   'P 1'
#
loop_
_entity.id
_entity.type
_entity.pdbx_description
1 polymer ?
#
loop_
_entity_poly.entity_id
_entity_poly.type
_entity_poly.pdbx_seq_one_letter_code
_entity_poly.pdbx_strand_id
1 'polypeptide(L)' 'DFPLATWERWQKLYHQALNSIHVDEMGQIGDRLKAHNPHTALLRPLIERVWQPIVEEDNWQPFYDLLKTIWAKD' A
#
# COMPACT_ATOMS: atom_id res chain seq x y z
N ASP A 1 12.26 -15.64 -5.53
CA ASP A 1 11.59 -16.22 -4.35
C ASP A 1 12.24 -15.78 -3.06
N PHE A 2 11.45 -15.20 -2.16
CA PHE A 2 11.86 -15.02 -0.78
C PHE A 2 11.60 -16.36 -0.07
N PRO A 3 12.63 -17.09 0.42
CA PRO A 3 12.41 -18.40 1.01
C PRO A 3 11.47 -18.31 2.22
N LEU A 4 10.55 -19.26 2.37
CA LEU A 4 9.58 -19.28 3.49
C LEU A 4 10.26 -19.16 4.85
N ALA A 5 11.40 -19.83 5.03
CA ALA A 5 12.19 -19.75 6.26
C ALA A 5 12.74 -18.34 6.55
N THR A 6 13.07 -17.57 5.51
CA THR A 6 13.53 -16.17 5.63
C THR A 6 12.37 -15.24 5.99
N TRP A 7 11.18 -15.49 5.44
CA TRP A 7 9.97 -14.76 5.77
C TRP A 7 9.55 -14.94 7.23
N GLU A 8 9.49 -16.18 7.72
CA GLU A 8 9.13 -16.46 9.11
C GLU A 8 10.11 -15.82 10.10
N ARG A 9 11.41 -15.86 9.79
CA ARG A 9 12.44 -15.20 10.59
C ARG A 9 12.23 -13.70 10.64
N TRP A 10 11.95 -13.08 9.48
CA TRP A 10 11.69 -11.65 9.41
C TRP A 10 10.45 -11.26 10.24
N GLN A 11 9.35 -12.02 10.13
CA GLN A 11 8.13 -11.75 10.91
C GLN A 11 8.38 -11.80 12.42
N LYS A 12 9.15 -12.79 12.90
CA LYS A 12 9.53 -12.90 14.32
C LYS A 12 10.34 -11.69 14.79
N LEU A 13 11.33 -11.27 14.02
CA LEU A 13 12.16 -10.11 14.35
C LEU A 13 11.34 -8.82 14.34
N TYR A 14 10.46 -8.64 13.35
CA TYR A 14 9.57 -7.49 13.27
C TYR A 14 8.62 -7.42 14.47
N HIS A 15 8.02 -8.54 14.86
CA HIS A 15 7.16 -8.63 16.05
C HIS A 15 7.93 -8.33 17.34
N GLN A 16 9.17 -8.81 17.47
CA GLN A 16 10.03 -8.47 18.61
C GLN A 16 10.36 -6.99 18.67
N ALA A 17 10.66 -6.37 17.52
CA ALA A 17 10.94 -4.94 17.44
C ALA A 17 9.70 -4.12 17.84
N LEU A 18 8.50 -4.50 17.38
CA LEU A 18 7.26 -3.86 17.82
C LEU A 18 7.09 -3.97 19.34
N ASN A 19 7.27 -5.16 19.92
CA ASN A 19 7.14 -5.35 21.38
C ASN A 19 8.20 -4.66 22.23
N SER A 20 9.26 -4.10 21.64
CA SER A 20 10.21 -3.24 22.35
C SER A 20 9.68 -1.82 22.57
N ILE A 21 8.57 -1.46 21.91
CA ILE A 21 7.93 -0.15 22.01
C ILE A 21 6.90 -0.20 23.15
N HIS A 22 6.72 0.92 23.85
CA HIS A 22 5.73 1.02 24.93
C HIS A 22 4.31 0.73 24.41
N VAL A 23 3.53 -0.02 25.21
CA VAL A 23 2.16 -0.42 24.85
C VAL A 23 1.26 0.78 24.54
N ASP A 24 1.47 1.90 25.22
CA ASP A 24 0.70 3.15 25.03
C ASP A 24 0.96 3.78 23.65
N GLU A 25 2.07 3.45 23.00
CA GLU A 25 2.42 3.95 21.66
C GLU A 25 1.94 3.01 20.54
N MET A 26 1.52 1.78 20.86
CA MET A 26 1.10 0.78 19.87
C MET A 26 -0.10 1.24 19.03
N GLY A 27 -1.07 1.91 19.66
CA GLY A 27 -2.19 2.51 18.95
C GLY A 27 -1.71 3.51 17.88
N GLN A 28 -0.76 4.37 18.26
CA GLN A 28 -0.20 5.38 17.37
C GLN A 28 0.63 4.78 16.23
N ILE A 29 1.27 3.62 16.44
CA ILE A 29 1.94 2.88 15.35
C ILE A 29 0.90 2.46 14.31
N GLY A 30 -0.23 1.91 14.73
CA GLY A 30 -1.32 1.54 13.84
C GLY A 30 -1.83 2.74 13.02
N ASP A 31 -2.01 3.88 13.67
CA ASP A 31 -2.45 5.11 13.01
C ASP A 31 -1.43 5.62 12.00
N ARG A 32 -0.12 5.61 12.36
CA ARG A 32 0.96 5.97 11.43
C ARG A 32 1.01 5.05 10.22
N LEU A 33 0.85 3.74 10.41
CA LEU A 33 0.83 2.79 9.31
C LEU A 33 -0.34 3.06 8.37
N LYS A 34 -1.54 3.35 8.89
CA LYS A 34 -2.71 3.71 8.06
C LYS A 34 -2.53 5.02 7.32
N ALA A 35 -1.89 6.01 7.96
CA ALA A 35 -1.69 7.33 7.38
C ALA A 35 -0.64 7.35 6.26
N HIS A 36 0.36 6.46 6.31
CA HIS A 36 1.50 6.48 5.39
C HIS A 36 1.55 5.31 4.41
N ASN A 37 0.95 4.16 4.72
CA ASN A 37 0.91 3.05 3.77
C ASN A 37 -0.12 3.36 2.66
N PRO A 38 0.21 3.15 1.38
CA PRO A 38 -0.75 3.29 0.30
C PRO A 38 -1.92 2.33 0.48
N HIS A 39 -3.15 2.85 0.40
CA HIS A 39 -4.37 2.03 0.45
C HIS A 39 -4.62 1.30 -0.86
N THR A 40 -4.18 1.90 -1.97
CA THR A 40 -4.26 1.31 -3.31
C THR A 40 -2.88 0.82 -3.73
N ALA A 41 -2.71 -0.49 -3.87
CA ALA A 41 -1.53 -1.05 -4.50
C ALA A 41 -1.61 -0.79 -6.02
N LEU A 42 -0.84 0.18 -6.51
CA LEU A 42 -0.67 0.45 -7.94
C LEU A 42 0.18 -0.64 -8.60
N LEU A 43 -0.36 -1.86 -8.65
CA LEU A 43 0.26 -2.95 -9.36
C LEU A 43 0.25 -2.66 -10.86
N ARG A 44 1.24 -3.20 -11.56
CA ARG A 44 1.41 -3.01 -13.01
C ARG A 44 0.13 -3.21 -13.84
N PRO A 45 -0.71 -4.24 -13.59
CA PRO A 45 -1.97 -4.40 -14.33
C PRO A 45 -2.95 -3.23 -14.14
N LEU A 46 -2.95 -2.58 -12.97
CA LEU A 46 -3.82 -1.43 -12.72
C LEU A 46 -3.33 -0.19 -13.48
N ILE A 47 -2.01 0.00 -13.56
CA ILE A 47 -1.39 1.09 -14.34
C ILE A 47 -1.71 0.92 -15.83
N GLU A 48 -1.54 -0.29 -16.36
CA GLU A 48 -1.79 -0.58 -17.78
C GLU A 48 -3.27 -0.36 -18.14
N ARG A 49 -4.21 -0.72 -17.26
CA ARG A 49 -5.66 -0.46 -17.45
C ARG A 49 -6.00 1.03 -17.51
N VAL A 50 -5.20 1.91 -16.91
CA VAL A 50 -5.39 3.37 -16.99
C VAL A 50 -4.68 3.96 -18.20
N TRP A 51 -3.47 3.49 -18.52
CA TRP A 51 -2.71 4.01 -19.66
C TRP A 51 -3.25 3.61 -21.02
N GLN A 52 -3.76 2.38 -21.16
CA GLN A 52 -4.21 1.88 -22.46
C GLN A 52 -5.32 2.76 -23.08
N PRO A 53 -6.39 3.14 -22.35
CA PRO A 53 -7.43 4.02 -22.90
C PRO A 53 -6.94 5.44 -23.26
N ILE A 54 -5.92 5.96 -22.56
CA ILE A 54 -5.33 7.27 -22.88
C ILE A 54 -4.61 7.21 -24.23
N VAL A 55 -3.83 6.14 -24.45
CA VAL A 55 -3.02 6.00 -25.66
C VAL A 55 -3.88 5.63 -26.88
N GLU A 56 -4.85 4.73 -26.69
CA GLU A 56 -5.65 4.18 -27.80
C GLU A 56 -6.86 5.06 -28.15
N GLU A 57 -7.45 5.73 -27.16
CA GLU A 57 -8.76 6.41 -27.32
C GLU A 57 -8.74 7.89 -26.92
N ASP A 58 -7.59 8.44 -26.48
CA ASP A 58 -7.50 9.75 -25.81
C ASP A 58 -8.51 9.89 -24.64
N ASN A 59 -8.81 8.77 -23.99
CA ASN A 59 -9.78 8.69 -22.92
C ASN A 59 -9.11 8.82 -21.56
N TRP A 60 -9.19 10.03 -20.99
CA TRP A 60 -8.63 10.36 -19.69
C TRP A 60 -9.52 9.97 -18.51
N GLN A 61 -10.74 9.49 -18.75
CA GLN A 61 -11.71 9.20 -17.68
C GLN A 61 -11.20 8.16 -16.66
N PRO A 62 -10.59 7.02 -17.05
CA PRO A 62 -10.05 6.04 -16.10
C PRO A 62 -8.98 6.62 -15.18
N PHE A 63 -8.18 7.56 -15.67
CA PHE A 63 -7.17 8.25 -14.87
C PHE A 63 -7.82 9.16 -13.81
N TYR A 64 -8.82 9.93 -14.19
CA TYR A 64 -9.54 10.78 -13.23
C TYR A 64 -10.27 9.96 -12.16
N ASP A 65 -10.84 8.82 -12.52
CA ASP A 65 -11.49 7.94 -11.56
C ASP A 65 -10.49 7.26 -10.61
N LEU A 66 -9.29 6.93 -11.10
CA LEU A 66 -8.19 6.51 -10.24
C LEU A 66 -7.79 7.63 -9.26
N LEU A 67 -7.65 8.87 -9.73
CA LEU A 67 -7.30 10.00 -8.86
C LEU A 67 -8.35 10.23 -7.76
N LYS A 68 -9.65 10.12 -8.08
CA LYS A 68 -10.72 10.19 -7.07
C LYS A 68 -10.54 9.12 -5.99
N THR A 69 -10.10 7.93 -6.37
CA THR A 69 -9.85 6.82 -5.43
C THR A 69 -8.61 7.08 -4.57
N ILE A 70 -7.52 7.58 -5.16
CA ILE A 70 -6.26 7.84 -4.44
C ILE A 70 -6.38 9.06 -3.51
N TRP A 71 -7.15 10.06 -3.91
CA TRP A 71 -7.32 11.32 -3.16
C TRP A 71 -8.54 11.35 -2.25
N ALA A 72 -9.39 10.33 -2.31
CA ALA A 72 -10.36 10.09 -1.26
C ALA A 72 -9.58 9.83 0.04
N LYS A 73 -9.39 10.89 0.83
CA LYS A 73 -8.90 10.78 2.20
C LYS A 73 -9.99 10.11 3.02
N ASP A 74 -9.64 9.00 3.66
CA ASP A 74 -10.30 8.57 4.90
C ASP A 74 -9.74 9.40 6.08
#